data_AF-A0AAE1MQM7-F1
#
_entry.id   AF-A0AAE1MQM7-F1
#
_cell.length_a   1.000
_cell.length_b   1.000
_cell.length_c   1.000
_cell.angle_alpha   90.00
_cell.angle_beta   90.00
_cell.angle_gamma   90.00
#
_symmetry.space_group_name_H-M   'P 1'
#
loop_
_entity.id
_entity.type
_entity.pdbx_description
1 polymer ?
#
loop_
_entity_poly.entity_id
_entity_poly.type
_entity_poly.pdbx_seq_one_letter_code
_entity_poly.pdbx_strand_id
1 'polypeptide(L)'
;MAALACSSYYESCEKYDVFISFRGSDIRHGFLSHMQNELDRNNVDVYVDERIERGKEISTALKVAIEASEISLVIFSQGYASSTWCLEELVKIMECKEIHRQTVIPVFYNIDPSHVRKQLGTYSDAFAKHEENFQNTSEKLQSWRSALTKTANLSGYTYLSDNQNESKFIGKIVSCIVKKLAAKNSMKSRDSKLLDGIYKRFTEVVSSMKIEPQIELGSREKGQDGNTKQGKNGFMGMKVKFSSVGNWTSRPKNADHDFKDN
;
A
#
# COMPACT_ATOMS: atom_id res chain seq x y z
N MET A 1 31.50 3.06 -12.06
CA MET A 1 31.34 4.15 -11.07
C MET A 1 29.93 4.77 -11.05
N ALA A 2 29.14 4.78 -12.13
CA ALA A 2 27.80 5.40 -12.13
C ALA A 2 26.66 4.58 -11.48
N ALA A 3 26.83 3.27 -11.26
CA ALA A 3 25.79 2.41 -10.67
C ALA A 3 25.60 2.61 -9.16
N LEU A 4 26.58 3.19 -8.46
CA LEU A 4 26.54 3.37 -7.01
C LEU A 4 25.85 4.67 -6.56
N ALA A 5 25.74 5.67 -7.44
CA ALA A 5 25.21 6.98 -7.08
C ALA A 5 23.66 7.07 -7.09
N CYS A 6 22.96 6.08 -7.67
CA CYS A 6 21.50 6.06 -7.71
C CYS A 6 20.87 5.42 -6.46
N SER A 7 21.68 4.79 -5.60
CA SER A 7 21.18 4.06 -4.42
C SER A 7 20.98 4.96 -3.19
N SER A 8 21.52 6.18 -3.16
CA SER A 8 21.58 7.00 -1.94
C SER A 8 20.45 8.03 -1.80
N TYR A 9 19.39 7.95 -2.60
CA TYR A 9 18.22 8.83 -2.48
C TYR A 9 16.88 8.10 -2.26
N TYR A 10 16.91 6.77 -2.16
CA TYR A 10 15.84 6.06 -1.47
C TYR A 10 16.22 6.05 0.01
N GLU A 11 15.74 7.02 0.78
CA GLU A 11 15.42 6.70 2.19
C GLU A 11 14.68 5.37 2.12
N SER A 12 15.23 4.35 2.77
CA SER A 12 14.58 3.04 2.86
C SER A 12 13.26 3.29 3.56
N CYS A 13 12.19 3.50 2.78
CA CYS A 13 10.84 3.53 3.29
C CYS A 13 10.64 2.18 3.97
N GLU A 14 10.65 2.17 5.30
CA GLU A 14 10.49 0.96 6.09
C GLU A 14 9.21 0.28 5.64
N LYS A 15 9.35 -0.93 5.09
CA LYS A 15 8.23 -1.74 4.63
C LYS A 15 7.85 -2.67 5.75
N TYR A 16 6.61 -2.62 6.17
CA TYR A 16 6.04 -3.55 7.13
C TYR A 16 5.22 -4.62 6.41
N ASP A 17 5.16 -5.82 6.95
CA ASP A 17 4.26 -6.84 6.43
C ASP A 17 2.80 -6.50 6.79
N VAL A 18 2.58 -6.01 8.01
CA VAL A 18 1.24 -5.75 8.54
C VAL A 18 1.17 -4.39 9.26
N PHE A 19 0.20 -3.57 8.88
CA PHE A 19 -0.28 -2.45 9.68
C PHE A 19 -1.46 -2.88 10.55
N ILE A 20 -1.46 -2.59 11.85
CA ILE A 20 -2.59 -2.90 12.75
C ILE A 20 -3.27 -1.62 13.21
N SER A 21 -4.54 -1.44 12.82
CA SER A 21 -5.43 -0.40 13.35
C SER A 21 -6.36 -0.97 14.40
N PHE A 22 -6.44 -0.31 15.56
CA PHE A 22 -7.19 -0.78 16.71
C PHE A 22 -7.52 0.35 17.70
N ARG A 23 -8.45 0.09 18.61
CA ARG A 23 -8.68 0.96 19.76
C ARG A 23 -7.75 0.60 20.92
N GLY A 24 -6.82 1.51 21.23
CA GLY A 24 -5.85 1.34 22.31
C GLY A 24 -6.45 0.97 23.67
N SER A 25 -7.50 1.68 24.08
CA SER A 25 -8.16 1.45 25.38
C SER A 25 -8.80 0.08 25.53
N ASP A 26 -9.11 -0.59 24.43
CA ASP A 26 -9.98 -1.76 24.43
C ASP A 26 -9.19 -3.06 24.47
N ILE A 27 -8.07 -3.12 23.73
CA ILE A 27 -7.40 -4.40 23.45
C ILE A 27 -5.89 -4.42 23.65
N ARG A 28 -5.25 -3.27 23.93
CA ARG A 28 -3.78 -3.13 23.91
C ARG A 28 -3.05 -4.14 24.78
N HIS A 29 -3.45 -4.27 26.04
CA HIS A 29 -2.73 -5.09 27.01
C HIS A 29 -3.14 -6.57 26.99
N GLY A 30 -4.28 -6.91 26.38
CA GLY A 30 -4.79 -8.29 26.28
C GLY A 30 -4.59 -8.85 24.86
N PHE A 31 -5.70 -8.95 24.12
CA PHE A 31 -5.75 -9.53 22.78
C PHE A 31 -4.63 -9.07 21.84
N LEU A 32 -4.34 -7.77 21.78
CA LEU A 32 -3.31 -7.25 20.88
C LEU A 32 -1.90 -7.71 21.27
N SER A 33 -1.56 -7.73 22.56
CA SER A 33 -0.23 -8.14 23.02
C SER A 33 0.04 -9.62 22.68
N HIS A 34 -0.97 -10.48 22.83
CA HIS A 34 -0.89 -11.88 22.42
C HIS A 34 -0.79 -12.04 20.91
N MET A 35 -1.52 -11.23 20.14
CA MET A 35 -1.45 -11.23 18.68
C MET A 35 -0.08 -10.78 18.16
N GLN A 36 0.50 -9.71 18.72
CA GLN A 36 1.84 -9.24 18.37
C GLN A 36 2.88 -10.32 18.63
N ASN A 37 2.83 -10.96 19.80
CA ASN A 37 3.74 -12.06 20.14
C ASN A 37 3.59 -13.26 19.18
N GLU A 38 2.37 -13.58 18.73
CA GLU A 38 2.18 -14.66 17.75
C GLU A 38 2.64 -14.27 16.34
N LEU A 39 2.52 -13.00 15.93
CA LEU A 39 3.05 -12.49 14.67
C LEU A 39 4.59 -12.50 14.68
N ASP A 40 5.21 -12.06 15.77
CA ASP A 40 6.66 -12.06 15.97
C ASP A 40 7.25 -13.48 15.89
N ARG A 41 6.60 -14.46 16.55
CA ARG A 41 6.97 -15.89 16.42
C ARG A 41 6.94 -16.43 14.99
N ASN A 42 6.17 -15.78 14.11
CA ASN A 42 6.07 -16.14 12.70
C ASN A 42 6.92 -15.23 11.78
N ASN A 43 7.82 -14.41 12.35
CA ASN A 43 8.67 -13.44 11.65
C ASN A 43 7.89 -12.50 10.73
N VAL A 44 6.73 -12.02 11.20
CA VAL A 44 5.94 -11.01 10.50
C VAL A 44 6.30 -9.65 11.06
N ASP A 45 6.76 -8.74 10.21
CA ASP A 45 7.08 -7.37 10.64
C ASP A 45 5.81 -6.52 10.73
N VAL A 46 5.59 -5.90 11.90
CA VAL A 46 4.32 -5.26 12.23
C VAL A 46 4.54 -3.81 12.62
N TYR A 47 3.82 -2.91 11.96
CA TYR A 47 3.61 -1.57 12.47
C TYR A 47 2.34 -1.55 13.33
N VAL A 48 2.52 -1.23 14.61
CA VAL A 48 1.41 -1.02 15.54
C VAL A 48 1.30 0.46 15.85
N ASP A 49 0.12 1.04 15.68
CA ASP A 49 -0.10 2.40 16.15
C ASP A 49 -0.13 2.44 17.69
N GLU A 50 1.04 2.71 18.28
CA GLU A 50 1.19 2.77 19.71
C GLU A 50 0.56 4.02 20.35
N ARG A 51 0.00 4.96 19.57
CA ARG A 51 -0.49 6.23 20.12
C ARG A 51 -1.76 6.03 20.94
N ILE A 52 -1.65 6.34 22.23
CA ILE A 52 -2.75 6.20 23.20
C ILE A 52 -3.75 7.38 23.07
N GLU A 53 -3.26 8.57 22.71
CA GLU A 53 -4.01 9.77 22.29
C GLU A 53 -3.02 10.93 22.29
N ARG A 54 -2.69 11.51 21.11
CA ARG A 54 -2.12 12.87 20.95
C ARG A 54 -1.97 13.21 19.46
N GLY A 55 -2.85 14.07 18.98
CA GLY A 55 -2.83 14.65 17.62
C GLY A 55 -4.20 14.62 16.95
N LYS A 56 -4.65 15.74 16.38
CA LYS A 56 -5.92 15.84 15.64
C LYS A 56 -5.82 15.29 14.21
N GLU A 57 -4.61 15.01 13.73
CA GLU A 57 -4.33 14.62 12.34
C GLU A 57 -3.33 13.46 12.28
N ILE A 58 -3.60 12.49 11.38
CA ILE A 58 -2.70 11.38 11.07
C ILE A 58 -1.32 11.96 10.72
N SER A 59 -0.30 11.58 11.48
CA SER A 59 1.08 12.02 11.20
C SER A 59 1.55 11.50 9.84
N THR A 60 2.43 12.23 9.15
CA THR A 60 3.00 11.80 7.87
C THR A 60 3.61 10.40 7.96
N ALA A 61 4.31 10.10 9.06
CA ALA A 61 4.89 8.78 9.31
C ALA A 61 3.84 7.66 9.34
N LEU A 62 2.67 7.92 9.94
CA LEU A 62 1.58 6.95 10.00
C LEU A 62 0.96 6.70 8.62
N LYS A 63 0.80 7.74 7.79
CA LYS A 63 0.35 7.58 6.40
C LYS A 63 1.33 6.73 5.59
N VAL A 64 2.63 6.98 5.76
CA VAL A 64 3.68 6.21 5.11
C VAL A 64 3.65 4.76 5.57
N ALA A 65 3.49 4.49 6.87
CA ALA A 65 3.38 3.11 7.38
C ALA A 65 2.16 2.37 6.79
N ILE A 66 1.00 3.03 6.71
CA ILE A 66 -0.20 2.45 6.08
C ILE A 66 0.07 2.17 4.60
N GLU A 67 0.69 3.09 3.87
CA GLU A 67 1.00 2.92 2.43
C GLU A 67 2.07 1.87 2.16
N ALA A 68 3.07 1.77 3.03
CA ALA A 68 4.20 0.84 2.90
C ALA A 68 3.85 -0.60 3.31
N SER A 69 2.73 -0.80 4.00
CA SER A 69 2.33 -2.11 4.52
C SER A 69 1.69 -3.00 3.45
N GLU A 70 1.98 -4.30 3.47
CA GLU A 70 1.36 -5.25 2.55
C GLU A 70 -0.09 -5.61 2.92
N ILE A 71 -0.37 -5.68 4.22
CA ILE A 71 -1.66 -6.03 4.79
C ILE A 71 -2.05 -4.98 5.83
N SER A 72 -3.30 -4.54 5.82
CA SER A 72 -3.90 -3.77 6.91
C SER A 72 -4.87 -4.67 7.68
N LEU A 73 -4.56 -4.91 8.96
CA LEU A 73 -5.42 -5.61 9.90
C LEU A 73 -6.20 -4.60 10.72
N VAL A 74 -7.53 -4.61 10.60
CA VAL A 74 -8.41 -3.65 11.30
C VAL A 74 -9.18 -4.39 12.38
N ILE A 75 -8.90 -4.09 13.65
CA ILE A 75 -9.51 -4.77 14.80
C ILE A 75 -10.60 -3.88 15.39
N PHE A 76 -11.84 -4.14 14.98
CA PHE A 76 -13.04 -3.50 15.52
C PHE A 76 -13.35 -4.03 16.92
N SER A 77 -13.55 -3.09 17.84
CA SER A 77 -13.91 -3.30 19.25
C SER A 77 -14.99 -2.29 19.63
N GLN A 78 -15.61 -2.44 20.80
CA GLN A 78 -16.75 -1.62 21.23
C GLN A 78 -16.49 -0.11 21.18
N GLY A 79 -15.27 0.34 21.49
CA GLY A 79 -14.85 1.74 21.50
C GLY A 79 -14.11 2.21 20.24
N TYR A 80 -14.00 1.39 19.19
CA TYR A 80 -13.26 1.79 17.98
C TYR A 80 -13.80 3.09 17.37
N ALA A 81 -15.12 3.18 17.18
CA ALA A 81 -15.73 4.35 16.54
C ALA A 81 -15.73 5.61 17.42
N SER A 82 -15.45 5.52 18.73
CA SER A 82 -15.34 6.73 19.56
C SER A 82 -14.04 7.49 19.30
N SER A 83 -13.04 6.85 18.69
CA SER A 83 -11.77 7.50 18.34
C SER A 83 -11.82 8.06 16.92
N THR A 84 -11.77 9.39 16.80
CA THR A 84 -11.63 10.06 15.50
C THR A 84 -10.39 9.60 14.75
N TRP A 85 -9.33 9.27 15.49
CA TRP A 85 -8.09 8.74 14.93
C TRP A 85 -8.29 7.38 14.27
N CYS A 86 -8.87 6.41 14.98
CA CYS A 86 -9.17 5.09 14.40
C CYS A 86 -10.06 5.18 13.15
N LEU A 87 -10.96 6.17 13.09
CA LEU A 87 -11.81 6.43 11.93
C LEU A 87 -11.04 7.06 10.76
N GLU A 88 -10.13 7.99 11.03
CA GLU A 88 -9.23 8.58 10.04
C GLU A 88 -8.29 7.54 9.44
N GLU A 89 -7.67 6.70 10.28
CA GLU A 89 -6.86 5.57 9.85
C GLU A 89 -7.63 4.64 8.93
N LEU A 90 -8.87 4.31 9.29
CA LEU A 90 -9.71 3.42 8.50
C LEU A 90 -10.00 3.99 7.10
N VAL A 91 -10.27 5.30 7.01
CA VAL A 91 -10.43 5.97 5.70
C VAL A 91 -9.16 5.82 4.89
N LYS A 92 -7.99 6.10 5.46
CA LYS A 92 -6.71 5.99 4.75
C LYS A 92 -6.40 4.56 4.31
N ILE A 93 -6.68 3.57 5.16
CA ILE A 93 -6.55 2.14 4.83
C ILE A 93 -7.42 1.78 3.62
N MET A 94 -8.67 2.25 3.62
CA MET A 94 -9.59 1.97 2.52
C MET A 94 -9.18 2.70 1.23
N GLU A 95 -8.59 3.90 1.30
CA GLU A 95 -7.95 4.53 0.14
C GLU A 95 -6.80 3.68 -0.39
N CYS A 96 -5.90 3.22 0.48
CA CYS A 96 -4.77 2.36 0.10
C CYS A 96 -5.23 1.01 -0.48
N LYS A 97 -6.34 0.47 0.01
CA LYS A 97 -6.96 -0.72 -0.57
C LYS A 97 -7.34 -0.51 -2.04
N GLU A 98 -7.97 0.63 -2.35
CA GLU A 98 -8.41 0.92 -3.73
C GLU A 98 -7.25 1.31 -4.65
N ILE A 99 -6.34 2.18 -4.18
CA ILE A 99 -5.25 2.73 -4.99
C ILE A 99 -4.08 1.74 -5.13
N HIS A 100 -3.66 1.14 -4.01
CA HIS A 100 -2.46 0.29 -3.94
C HIS A 100 -2.79 -1.21 -3.95
N ARG A 101 -4.08 -1.57 -4.08
CA ARG A 101 -4.55 -2.97 -3.99
C ARG A 101 -4.11 -3.66 -2.69
N GLN A 102 -3.97 -2.87 -1.62
CA GLN A 102 -3.60 -3.37 -0.30
C GLN A 102 -4.62 -4.41 0.19
N THR A 103 -4.15 -5.45 0.85
CA THR A 103 -5.05 -6.46 1.44
C THR A 103 -5.55 -5.94 2.79
N VAL A 104 -6.87 -5.91 2.99
CA VAL A 104 -7.48 -5.50 4.26
C VAL A 104 -8.17 -6.69 4.89
N ILE A 105 -7.92 -6.94 6.17
CA ILE A 105 -8.52 -8.03 6.95
C ILE A 105 -9.24 -7.41 8.15
N PRO A 106 -10.59 -7.39 8.17
CA PRO A 106 -11.34 -7.00 9.35
C PRO A 106 -11.38 -8.13 10.40
N VAL A 107 -11.19 -7.75 11.66
CA VAL A 107 -11.38 -8.59 12.84
C VAL A 107 -12.41 -7.91 13.74
N PHE A 108 -13.46 -8.63 14.12
CA PHE A 108 -14.52 -8.16 14.99
C PHE A 108 -14.33 -8.79 16.37
N TYR A 109 -13.78 -8.04 17.31
CA TYR A 109 -13.43 -8.52 18.64
C TYR A 109 -14.47 -8.10 19.67
N ASN A 110 -15.25 -9.07 20.18
CA ASN A 110 -16.37 -8.87 21.09
C ASN A 110 -17.39 -7.83 20.60
N ILE A 111 -17.63 -7.80 19.29
CA ILE A 111 -18.61 -6.94 18.65
C ILE A 111 -19.27 -7.65 17.47
N ASP A 112 -20.58 -7.46 17.31
CA ASP A 112 -21.31 -7.97 16.16
C ASP A 112 -20.89 -7.17 14.89
N PRO A 113 -20.48 -7.82 13.80
CA PRO A 113 -20.13 -7.14 12.54
C PRO A 113 -21.23 -6.19 12.01
N SER A 114 -22.50 -6.47 12.30
CA SER A 114 -23.63 -5.62 11.92
C SER A 114 -23.63 -4.28 12.67
N HIS A 115 -23.14 -4.22 13.91
CA HIS A 115 -22.95 -2.96 14.63
C HIS A 115 -21.93 -2.08 13.94
N VAL A 116 -20.83 -2.67 13.44
CA VAL A 116 -19.83 -1.93 12.66
C VAL A 116 -20.41 -1.48 11.31
N ARG A 117 -21.07 -2.40 10.60
CA ARG A 117 -21.59 -2.18 9.24
C ARG A 117 -22.71 -1.14 9.18
N LYS A 118 -23.62 -1.17 10.16
CA LYS A 118 -24.80 -0.30 10.23
C LYS A 118 -24.67 0.80 11.28
N GLN A 119 -23.50 0.90 11.92
CA GLN A 119 -23.20 1.85 13.00
C GLN A 119 -24.24 1.82 14.13
N LEU A 120 -24.52 0.63 14.66
CA LEU A 120 -25.48 0.37 15.74
C LEU A 120 -24.78 0.23 17.11
N GLY A 121 -25.55 0.26 18.19
CA GLY A 121 -25.03 0.11 19.55
C GLY A 121 -24.05 1.23 19.89
N THR A 122 -22.90 0.89 20.47
CA THR A 122 -21.86 1.87 20.86
C THR A 122 -21.37 2.74 19.70
N TYR A 123 -21.47 2.24 18.46
CA TYR A 123 -21.08 3.00 17.27
C TYR A 123 -22.10 4.11 16.99
N SER A 124 -23.40 3.87 17.24
CA SER A 124 -24.43 4.90 17.13
C SER A 124 -24.17 6.05 18.11
N ASP A 125 -23.88 5.71 19.37
CA ASP A 125 -23.57 6.70 20.41
C ASP A 125 -22.29 7.50 20.09
N ALA A 126 -21.28 6.82 19.51
CA ALA A 126 -20.06 7.47 19.07
C ALA A 126 -20.33 8.47 17.93
N PHE A 127 -21.16 8.11 16.94
CA PHE A 127 -21.50 9.00 15.83
C PHE A 127 -22.34 10.20 16.27
N ALA A 128 -23.27 10.04 17.22
CA ALA A 128 -24.01 11.16 17.79
C ALA A 128 -23.07 12.21 18.42
N LYS A 129 -22.08 11.75 19.20
CA LYS A 129 -21.06 12.64 19.78
C LYS A 129 -20.20 13.33 18.72
N HIS A 130 -19.83 12.62 17.65
CA HIS A 130 -19.08 13.22 16.56
C HIS A 130 -19.90 14.28 15.81
N GLU A 131 -21.20 14.06 15.61
CA GLU A 131 -22.10 15.04 14.99
C GLU A 131 -22.17 16.35 15.78
N GLU A 132 -22.26 16.27 17.10
CA GLU A 132 -22.21 17.44 17.99
C GLU A 132 -20.87 18.20 17.88
N ASN A 133 -19.75 17.46 17.87
CA ASN A 133 -18.41 18.03 17.89
C ASN A 133 -17.96 18.62 16.55
N PHE A 134 -18.46 18.10 15.42
CA PHE A 134 -18.00 18.47 14.07
C PHE A 134 -18.99 19.36 13.30
N GLN A 135 -20.04 19.88 13.96
CA GLN A 135 -20.97 20.91 13.47
C GLN A 135 -21.23 20.85 11.94
N ASN A 136 -21.72 19.71 11.44
CA ASN A 136 -22.04 19.48 10.02
C ASN A 136 -20.85 19.41 9.04
N THR A 137 -19.67 18.92 9.43
CA THR A 137 -18.69 18.41 8.45
C THR A 137 -19.19 17.08 7.85
N SER A 138 -20.29 17.16 7.08
CA SER A 138 -21.05 16.02 6.56
C SER A 138 -20.15 15.07 5.79
N GLU A 139 -19.27 15.59 4.93
CA GLU A 139 -18.36 14.78 4.11
C GLU A 139 -17.45 13.89 4.94
N LYS A 140 -16.94 14.38 6.07
CA LYS A 140 -16.06 13.62 6.96
C LYS A 140 -16.80 12.50 7.68
N LEU A 141 -18.00 12.79 8.21
CA LEU A 141 -18.83 11.77 8.84
C LEU A 141 -19.28 10.71 7.83
N GLN A 142 -19.59 11.12 6.60
CA GLN A 142 -19.94 10.21 5.51
C GLN A 142 -18.76 9.35 5.09
N SER A 143 -17.53 9.88 5.03
CA SER A 143 -16.34 9.09 4.72
C SER A 143 -16.08 8.04 5.80
N TRP A 144 -16.23 8.39 7.08
CA TRP A 144 -16.12 7.43 8.19
C TRP A 144 -17.19 6.33 8.12
N ARG A 145 -18.46 6.68 7.91
CA ARG A 145 -19.55 5.70 7.73
C ARG A 145 -19.30 4.77 6.55
N SER A 146 -18.88 5.34 5.42
CA SER A 146 -18.56 4.60 4.20
C SER A 146 -17.40 3.62 4.43
N ALA A 147 -16.33 4.07 5.09
CA ALA A 147 -15.18 3.23 5.39
C ALA A 147 -15.58 2.06 6.31
N LEU A 148 -16.26 2.33 7.43
CA LEU A 148 -16.79 1.29 8.33
C LEU A 148 -17.66 0.27 7.61
N THR A 149 -18.61 0.75 6.80
CA THR A 149 -19.54 -0.10 6.06
C THR A 149 -18.80 -0.99 5.06
N LYS A 150 -17.90 -0.40 4.26
CA LYS A 150 -17.12 -1.12 3.25
C LYS A 150 -16.19 -2.14 3.89
N THR A 151 -15.45 -1.77 4.94
CA THR A 151 -14.56 -2.69 5.65
C THR A 151 -15.34 -3.83 6.29
N ALA A 152 -16.50 -3.56 6.91
CA ALA A 152 -17.36 -4.59 7.51
C ALA A 152 -18.09 -5.50 6.50
N ASN A 153 -18.01 -5.18 5.20
CA ASN A 153 -18.48 -6.03 4.11
C ASN A 153 -17.37 -6.94 3.55
N LEU A 154 -16.11 -6.74 3.95
CA LEU A 154 -15.03 -7.65 3.59
C LEU A 154 -15.10 -8.93 4.41
N SER A 155 -14.58 -10.03 3.86
CA SER A 155 -14.42 -11.28 4.60
C SER A 155 -13.44 -11.10 5.75
N GLY A 156 -13.88 -11.42 6.97
CA GLY A 156 -13.11 -11.21 8.19
C GLY A 156 -13.28 -12.33 9.21
N TYR A 157 -12.83 -12.06 10.44
CA TYR A 157 -12.89 -12.98 11.56
C TYR A 157 -13.67 -12.36 12.72
N THR A 158 -14.56 -13.13 13.34
CA THR A 158 -15.36 -12.67 14.48
C THR A 158 -15.05 -13.49 15.72
N TYR A 159 -14.66 -12.80 16.78
CA TYR A 159 -14.46 -13.36 18.12
C TYR A 159 -15.56 -12.88 19.06
N LEU A 160 -16.26 -13.83 19.67
CA LEU A 160 -17.22 -13.61 20.74
C LEU A 160 -16.76 -14.45 21.94
N SER A 161 -16.59 -13.78 23.09
CA SER A 161 -15.98 -14.34 24.31
C SER A 161 -16.76 -15.49 24.96
N ASP A 162 -18.04 -15.63 24.66
CA ASP A 162 -18.93 -16.64 25.23
C ASP A 162 -18.61 -18.07 24.79
N ASN A 163 -17.97 -18.26 23.62
CA ASN A 163 -17.84 -19.59 23.01
C ASN A 163 -16.51 -19.85 22.28
N GLN A 164 -15.51 -18.96 22.42
CA GLN A 164 -14.27 -19.06 21.63
C GLN A 164 -12.99 -18.96 22.47
N ASN A 165 -12.04 -19.84 22.17
CA ASN A 165 -10.68 -19.76 22.72
C ASN A 165 -9.88 -18.69 21.95
N GLU A 166 -9.49 -17.62 22.65
CA GLU A 166 -8.81 -16.47 22.08
C GLU A 166 -7.47 -16.84 21.41
N SER A 167 -6.66 -17.70 22.04
CA SER A 167 -5.37 -18.15 21.49
C SER A 167 -5.56 -18.89 20.16
N LYS A 168 -6.53 -19.80 20.06
CA LYS A 168 -6.86 -20.48 18.80
C LYS A 168 -7.38 -19.49 17.74
N PHE A 169 -8.12 -18.47 18.15
CA PHE A 169 -8.60 -17.43 17.25
C PHE A 169 -7.45 -16.58 16.68
N ILE A 170 -6.52 -16.15 17.54
CA ILE A 170 -5.29 -15.44 17.13
C ILE A 170 -4.49 -16.30 16.14
N GLY A 171 -4.24 -17.58 16.47
CA GLY A 171 -3.50 -18.49 15.59
C GLY A 171 -4.13 -18.64 14.20
N LYS A 172 -5.47 -18.62 14.08
CA LYS A 172 -6.17 -18.62 12.79
C LYS A 172 -5.90 -17.36 11.98
N ILE A 173 -5.93 -16.18 12.61
CA ILE A 173 -5.66 -14.90 11.96
C ILE A 173 -4.20 -14.86 11.48
N VAL A 174 -3.25 -15.20 12.35
CA VAL A 174 -1.81 -15.19 12.01
C VAL A 174 -1.50 -16.18 10.88
N SER A 175 -2.07 -17.39 10.92
CA SER A 175 -1.94 -18.35 9.82
C SER A 175 -2.46 -17.80 8.49
N CYS A 176 -3.55 -17.04 8.52
CA CYS A 176 -4.09 -16.38 7.33
C CYS A 176 -3.14 -15.30 6.78
N ILE A 177 -2.58 -14.47 7.67
CA ILE A 177 -1.62 -13.41 7.34
C ILE A 177 -0.38 -14.02 6.68
N VAL A 178 0.25 -15.01 7.32
CA VAL A 178 1.46 -15.69 6.81
C VAL A 178 1.21 -16.27 5.41
N LYS A 179 0.07 -16.94 5.20
CA LYS A 179 -0.29 -17.50 3.88
C LYS A 179 -0.45 -16.41 2.82
N LYS A 180 -1.07 -15.27 3.17
CA LYS A 180 -1.25 -14.14 2.25
C LYS A 180 0.09 -13.48 1.88
N LEU A 181 0.98 -13.30 2.85
CA LEU A 181 2.33 -12.78 2.62
C LEU A 181 3.15 -13.72 1.72
N ALA A 182 3.13 -15.03 2.01
CA ALA A 182 3.81 -16.03 1.19
C ALA A 182 3.30 -16.03 -0.27
N ALA A 183 1.99 -15.94 -0.48
CA ALA A 183 1.40 -15.85 -1.81
C ALA A 183 1.85 -14.58 -2.56
N LYS A 184 1.86 -13.42 -1.89
CA LYS A 184 2.34 -12.15 -2.47
C LYS A 184 3.82 -12.20 -2.84
N ASN A 185 4.67 -12.76 -1.97
CA ASN A 185 6.10 -12.89 -2.23
C ASN A 185 6.38 -13.82 -3.42
N SER A 186 5.60 -14.89 -3.57
CA SER A 186 5.68 -15.77 -4.75
C SER A 186 5.33 -15.02 -6.05
N MET A 187 4.28 -14.18 -6.03
CA MET A 187 3.91 -13.36 -7.19
C MET A 187 5.01 -12.36 -7.57
N LYS A 188 5.54 -11.60 -6.59
CA LYS A 188 6.64 -10.65 -6.82
C LYS A 188 7.88 -11.31 -7.42
N SER A 189 8.24 -12.51 -6.94
CA SER A 189 9.37 -13.27 -7.49
C SER A 189 9.17 -13.65 -8.95
N ARG A 190 7.94 -14.02 -9.34
CA ARG A 190 7.61 -14.34 -10.75
C ARG A 190 7.69 -13.10 -11.64
N ASP A 191 7.15 -11.97 -11.18
CA ASP A 191 7.19 -10.72 -11.93
C ASP A 191 8.62 -10.22 -12.14
N SER A 192 9.48 -10.32 -11.11
CA SER A 192 10.90 -10.02 -11.22
C SER A 192 11.60 -10.88 -12.27
N LYS A 193 11.39 -12.21 -12.24
CA LYS A 193 11.97 -13.12 -13.23
C LYS A 193 11.50 -12.83 -14.65
N LEU A 194 10.24 -12.43 -14.81
CA LEU A 194 9.69 -12.03 -16.11
C LEU A 194 10.37 -10.76 -16.63
N LEU A 195 10.53 -9.75 -15.78
CA LEU A 195 11.22 -8.51 -16.13
C LEU A 195 12.69 -8.74 -16.49
N ASP A 196 13.40 -9.57 -15.72
CA ASP A 196 14.79 -9.94 -16.03
C ASP A 196 14.90 -10.61 -17.40
N GLY A 197 13.95 -11.49 -17.73
CA GLY A 197 13.87 -12.14 -19.04
C GLY A 197 13.53 -11.18 -20.19
N ILE A 198 12.68 -10.18 -19.96
CA ILE A 198 12.41 -9.11 -20.94
C ILE A 198 13.65 -8.26 -21.15
N TYR A 199 14.31 -7.84 -20.06
CA TYR A 199 15.50 -7.01 -20.11
C TYR A 199 16.64 -7.72 -20.84
N LYS A 200 16.89 -9.00 -20.54
CA LYS A 200 17.88 -9.82 -21.24
C LYS A 200 17.64 -9.86 -22.75
N ARG A 201 16.41 -10.15 -23.18
CA ARG A 201 16.06 -10.17 -24.62
C ARG A 201 16.21 -8.81 -25.28
N PHE A 202 15.80 -7.74 -24.59
CA PHE A 202 16.01 -6.38 -25.07
C PHE A 202 17.50 -6.09 -25.30
N THR A 203 18.37 -6.46 -24.35
CA THR A 203 19.81 -6.27 -24.49
C THR A 203 20.42 -7.06 -25.65
N GLU A 204 20.02 -8.33 -25.84
CA GLU A 204 20.47 -9.16 -26.97
C GLU A 204 20.09 -8.52 -28.32
N VAL A 205 18.86 -8.03 -28.43
CA VAL A 205 18.34 -7.38 -29.64
C VAL A 205 19.08 -6.06 -29.92
N VAL A 206 19.28 -5.20 -28.92
CA VAL A 206 20.05 -3.95 -29.08
C VAL A 206 21.51 -4.21 -29.49
N SER A 207 22.17 -5.20 -28.89
CA SER A 207 23.54 -5.58 -29.25
C SER A 207 23.66 -6.08 -30.70
N SER A 208 22.65 -6.79 -31.21
CA SER A 208 22.66 -7.27 -32.60
C SER A 208 22.44 -6.17 -33.64
N MET A 209 21.77 -5.08 -33.28
CA MET A 209 21.54 -3.94 -34.19
C MET A 209 22.77 -3.04 -34.38
N LYS A 210 23.89 -3.28 -33.69
CA LYS A 210 25.11 -2.44 -33.74
C LYS A 210 24.82 -0.94 -33.50
N ILE A 211 23.82 -0.63 -32.69
CA ILE A 211 23.47 0.76 -32.38
C ILE A 211 24.33 1.18 -31.18
N GLU A 212 25.25 2.11 -31.38
CA GLU A 212 25.98 2.74 -30.28
C GLU A 212 25.08 3.76 -29.56
N PRO A 213 24.81 3.59 -28.26
CA PRO A 213 24.05 4.58 -27.51
C PRO A 213 24.90 5.83 -27.26
N GLN A 214 24.45 6.97 -27.78
CA GLN A 214 25.05 8.27 -27.47
C GLN A 214 24.37 8.86 -26.22
N ILE A 215 25.14 8.99 -25.13
CA ILE A 215 24.66 9.58 -23.86
C ILE A 215 24.97 11.08 -23.89
N GLU A 216 23.97 11.92 -24.15
CA GLU A 216 24.09 13.38 -23.96
C GLU A 216 23.62 13.76 -22.55
N LEU A 217 24.56 14.22 -21.72
CA LEU A 217 24.26 14.84 -20.42
C LEU A 217 23.81 16.29 -20.66
N GLY A 218 22.49 16.53 -20.62
CA GLY A 218 21.92 17.86 -20.78
C GLY A 218 21.59 18.52 -19.45
N SER A 219 22.36 19.54 -19.07
CA SER A 219 22.00 20.44 -17.97
C SER A 219 20.93 21.43 -18.44
N ARG A 220 19.71 21.34 -17.92
CA ARG A 220 18.66 22.33 -18.20
C ARG A 220 18.69 23.41 -17.11
N GLU A 221 19.27 24.56 -17.41
CA GLU A 221 19.07 25.75 -16.58
C GLU A 221 17.62 26.24 -16.76
N LYS A 222 16.88 26.37 -15.66
CA LYS A 222 15.59 27.07 -15.67
C LYS A 222 15.87 28.57 -15.67
N GLY A 223 15.30 29.28 -16.65
CA GLY A 223 15.28 30.75 -16.67
C GLY A 223 14.64 31.31 -15.40
N GLN A 224 15.23 32.39 -14.90
CA GLN A 224 14.68 33.20 -13.83
C GLN A 224 13.41 33.90 -14.30
N ASP A 225 12.26 33.49 -13.77
CA ASP A 225 11.17 34.44 -13.57
C ASP A 225 11.21 34.93 -12.12
N GLY A 226 11.09 36.25 -11.99
CA GLY A 226 11.34 36.98 -10.77
C GLY A 226 10.44 36.57 -9.61
N ASN A 227 11.08 36.55 -8.44
CA ASN A 227 10.49 36.71 -7.11
C ASN A 227 9.94 35.45 -6.41
N THR A 228 10.83 34.52 -6.03
CA THR A 228 10.79 33.86 -4.71
C THR A 228 12.09 33.07 -4.47
N LYS A 229 12.72 33.25 -3.30
CA LYS A 229 13.93 32.52 -2.89
C LYS A 229 13.56 31.08 -2.48
N GLN A 230 13.79 30.11 -3.35
CA GLN A 230 13.87 28.68 -3.00
C GLN A 230 14.86 27.96 -3.92
N GLY A 231 15.57 26.97 -3.35
CA GLY A 231 16.80 26.37 -3.89
C GLY A 231 16.72 25.84 -5.32
N LYS A 232 17.84 25.99 -6.05
CA LYS A 232 18.03 25.47 -7.40
C LYS A 232 18.11 23.93 -7.37
N ASN A 233 17.01 23.24 -7.68
CA ASN A 233 17.06 21.82 -8.05
C ASN A 233 17.13 21.69 -9.58
N GLY A 234 18.34 21.49 -10.08
CA GLY A 234 18.58 21.12 -11.47
C GLY A 234 18.10 19.68 -11.72
N PHE A 235 17.28 19.49 -12.76
CA PHE A 235 16.83 18.16 -13.17
C PHE A 235 17.82 17.62 -14.21
N MET A 236 18.54 16.55 -13.87
CA MET A 236 19.40 15.84 -14.82
C MET A 236 18.56 14.79 -15.55
N GLY A 237 18.08 15.11 -16.75
CA GLY A 237 17.34 14.15 -17.59
C GLY A 237 18.30 13.34 -18.46
N MET A 238 18.25 12.01 -18.38
CA MET A 238 18.89 11.14 -19.38
C MET A 238 17.97 11.05 -20.62
N LYS A 239 18.43 11.57 -21.75
CA LYS A 239 17.84 11.28 -23.06
C LYS A 239 18.74 10.28 -23.78
N VAL A 240 18.18 9.12 -24.12
CA VAL A 240 18.84 8.17 -25.03
C VAL A 240 18.32 8.45 -26.44
N LYS A 241 19.20 8.93 -27.32
CA LYS A 241 18.92 9.05 -28.75
C LYS A 241 19.56 7.85 -29.45
N PHE A 242 18.85 7.24 -30.39
CA PHE A 242 19.38 6.22 -31.28
C PHE A 242 19.71 6.87 -32.62
N SER A 243 20.98 6.85 -33.04
CA SER A 243 21.37 7.22 -34.40
C SER A 243 21.46 5.95 -35.25
N SER A 244 20.69 5.90 -36.34
CA SER A 244 20.85 4.89 -37.39
C SER A 244 22.27 4.98 -37.97
N VAL A 245 23.02 3.88 -37.92
CA VAL A 245 24.26 3.75 -38.69
C VAL A 245 23.97 2.83 -39.88
N GLY A 246 23.84 3.43 -41.07
CA GLY A 246 23.97 2.72 -42.35
C GLY A 246 22.77 2.84 -43.31
N ASN A 247 23.05 3.34 -44.51
CA ASN A 247 22.18 3.28 -45.67
C ASN A 247 21.78 1.84 -46.00
N TRP A 248 20.48 1.56 -46.04
CA TRP A 248 19.94 0.33 -46.61
C TRP A 248 19.83 0.46 -48.13
N THR A 249 20.87 0.04 -48.86
CA THR A 249 20.74 -0.27 -50.29
C THR A 249 20.98 -1.74 -50.52
N SER A 250 19.92 -2.55 -50.43
CA SER A 250 19.79 -3.84 -51.11
C SER A 250 18.33 -4.29 -51.07
N ARG A 251 17.61 -4.10 -52.19
CA ARG A 251 16.36 -4.81 -52.47
C ARG A 251 16.66 -6.31 -52.65
N PRO A 252 15.95 -7.24 -52.01
CA PRO A 252 15.88 -8.61 -52.51
C PRO A 252 15.10 -8.60 -53.83
N LYS A 253 15.69 -9.18 -54.89
CA LYS A 253 14.97 -9.51 -56.12
C LYS A 253 14.24 -10.85 -55.93
N ASN A 254 12.95 -10.84 -56.23
CA ASN A 254 12.04 -11.93 -56.59
C ASN A 254 11.93 -13.16 -55.69
N ALA A 255 10.73 -13.35 -55.14
CA ALA A 255 9.97 -14.58 -55.37
C ALA A 255 8.48 -14.19 -55.36
N ASP A 256 7.91 -14.06 -56.57
CA ASP A 256 6.47 -14.06 -56.78
C ASP A 256 5.94 -15.43 -56.34
N HIS A 257 5.04 -15.45 -55.37
CA HIS A 257 4.01 -16.47 -55.34
C HIS A 257 2.69 -15.85 -54.86
N ASP A 258 1.81 -15.67 -55.83
CA ASP A 258 0.38 -15.49 -55.68
C ASP A 258 -0.19 -16.44 -54.63
N PHE A 259 -0.92 -15.90 -53.66
CA PHE A 259 -2.07 -16.61 -53.09
C PHE A 259 -3.21 -15.61 -52.92
N LYS A 260 -4.22 -15.83 -53.76
CA LYS A 260 -5.50 -15.12 -53.80
C LYS A 260 -6.30 -15.41 -52.53
N ASP A 261 -7.03 -14.39 -52.09
CA ASP A 261 -8.09 -14.48 -51.10
C ASP A 261 -9.14 -15.53 -51.48
N ASN A 262 -9.49 -16.37 -50.51
CA ASN A 262 -10.84 -16.90 -50.30
C ASN A 262 -11.01 -17.30 -48.82
#